data_AF-A0A9X2E412-F1
#
_entry.id   AF-A0A9X2E412-F1
#
_cell.length_a   1.000
_cell.length_b   1.000
_cell.length_c   1.000
_cell.angle_alpha   90.00
_cell.angle_beta   90.00
_cell.angle_gamma   90.00
#
_symmetry.space_group_name_H-M   'P 1'
#
loop_
_entity.id
_entity.type
_entity.pdbx_description
1 polymer ?
#
loop_
_entity_poly.entity_id
_entity_poly.type
_entity_poly.pdbx_seq_one_letter_code
_entity_poly.pdbx_strand_id
1 'polypeptide(L)' 'MMSMNQQPAGGMNKHNALASFVTYVKALESLDRSSFPQEYAEHTDRIKELKPFLKAHGILDVMDIKNPEVAALLGV' A
#
# COMPACT_ATOMS: atom_id res chain seq x y z
N MET A 1 -20.17 14.11 26.02
CA MET A 1 -18.91 14.67 25.50
C MET A 1 -18.14 13.53 24.82
N MET A 2 -17.39 13.88 23.77
CA MET A 2 -16.95 13.07 22.62
C MET A 2 -16.50 11.60 22.86
N SER A 3 -16.93 10.76 21.91
CA SER A 3 -16.50 9.38 21.66
C SER A 3 -14.98 9.25 21.43
N MET A 4 -14.31 8.46 22.27
CA MET A 4 -13.02 7.87 21.94
C MET A 4 -13.26 6.67 21.03
N ASN A 5 -13.22 6.92 19.72
CA ASN A 5 -13.17 5.87 18.70
C ASN A 5 -11.77 5.23 18.78
N GLN A 6 -11.63 4.23 19.65
CA GLN A 6 -10.50 3.33 19.69
C GLN A 6 -10.32 2.76 18.28
N GLN A 7 -9.25 3.20 17.62
CA GLN A 7 -8.73 2.60 16.40
C GLN A 7 -8.62 1.10 16.61
N PRO A 8 -9.23 0.25 15.76
CA PRO A 8 -8.93 -1.15 15.82
C PRO A 8 -7.49 -1.30 15.32
N ALA A 9 -6.57 -1.58 16.23
CA ALA A 9 -5.34 -2.32 15.95
C ALA A 9 -5.75 -3.74 15.52
N GLY A 10 -6.38 -3.84 14.36
CA GLY A 10 -6.88 -5.09 13.79
C GLY A 10 -5.72 -5.78 13.10
N GLY A 11 -5.36 -6.98 13.57
CA GLY A 11 -4.41 -7.86 12.90
C GLY A 11 -4.68 -7.89 11.39
N MET A 12 -3.61 -7.81 10.61
CA MET A 12 -3.65 -7.68 9.16
C MET A 12 -4.27 -8.94 8.53
N ASN A 13 -5.60 -9.00 8.44
CA ASN A 13 -6.30 -10.03 7.69
C ASN A 13 -6.02 -9.84 6.18
N LYS A 14 -5.92 -10.93 5.41
CA LYS A 14 -5.63 -10.93 3.95
C LYS A 14 -6.36 -9.84 3.15
N HIS A 15 -7.66 -9.70 3.38
CA HIS A 15 -8.50 -8.69 2.71
C HIS A 15 -8.09 -7.26 3.05
N ASN A 16 -7.62 -7.03 4.27
CA ASN A 16 -7.14 -5.74 4.72
C ASN A 16 -5.79 -5.41 4.04
N ALA A 17 -4.90 -6.39 3.88
CA ALA A 17 -3.62 -6.19 3.22
C ALA A 17 -3.72 -5.78 1.75
N LEU A 18 -4.61 -6.45 0.99
CA LEU A 18 -4.86 -6.07 -0.40
C LEU A 18 -5.51 -4.69 -0.50
N ALA A 19 -6.53 -4.41 0.33
CA ALA A 19 -7.20 -3.12 0.32
C ALA A 19 -6.24 -1.98 0.66
N SER A 20 -5.43 -2.12 1.73
CA SER A 20 -4.39 -1.16 2.08
C SER A 20 -3.37 -0.97 0.96
N PHE A 21 -2.92 -2.05 0.32
CA PHE A 21 -2.00 -1.96 -0.81
C PHE A 21 -2.58 -1.11 -1.95
N VAL A 22 -3.80 -1.41 -2.39
CA VAL A 22 -4.47 -0.66 -3.46
C VAL A 22 -4.67 0.81 -3.06
N THR A 23 -5.02 1.08 -1.79
CA THR A 23 -5.14 2.45 -1.28
C THR A 23 -3.82 3.22 -1.38
N TYR A 24 -2.70 2.64 -0.94
CA TYR A 24 -1.41 3.31 -1.01
C TYR A 24 -0.92 3.50 -2.44
N VAL A 25 -1.16 2.52 -3.33
CA VAL A 25 -0.84 2.64 -4.75
C VAL A 25 -1.63 3.77 -5.40
N LYS A 26 -2.94 3.87 -5.15
CA LYS A 26 -3.76 4.95 -5.69
C LYS A 26 -3.40 6.31 -5.12
N ALA A 27 -3.04 6.36 -3.84
CA ALA A 27 -2.54 7.57 -3.22
C ALA A 27 -1.27 8.02 -3.94
N LEU A 28 -0.33 7.11 -4.19
CA LEU A 28 0.92 7.38 -4.90
C LEU A 28 0.68 7.81 -6.37
N GLU A 29 -0.29 7.22 -7.07
CA GLU A 29 -0.70 7.66 -8.41
C GLU A 29 -1.30 9.08 -8.44
N SER A 30 -1.98 9.47 -7.36
CA SER A 30 -2.62 10.78 -7.25
C SER A 30 -1.69 11.84 -6.63
N LEU A 31 -0.55 11.42 -6.07
CA LEU A 31 0.36 12.27 -5.33
C LEU A 31 1.43 12.83 -6.26
N ASP A 32 1.53 14.17 -6.29
CA ASP A 32 2.60 14.84 -7.01
C ASP A 32 3.90 14.75 -6.22
N ARG A 33 4.84 13.92 -6.71
CA ARG A 33 6.15 13.70 -6.08
C ARG A 33 6.98 14.97 -5.91
N SER A 34 6.80 15.97 -6.78
CA SER A 34 7.55 17.22 -6.73
C SER A 34 7.05 18.13 -5.61
N SER A 35 5.75 18.07 -5.34
CA SER A 35 5.07 18.89 -4.33
C SER A 35 5.11 18.24 -2.95
N PHE A 36 5.08 16.89 -2.89
CA PHE A 36 4.96 16.11 -1.65
C PHE A 36 5.96 14.96 -1.58
N PRO A 37 7.28 15.23 -1.55
CA PRO A 37 8.31 14.19 -1.57
C PRO A 37 8.30 13.31 -0.32
N GLN A 38 7.89 13.85 0.84
CA GLN A 38 7.88 13.12 2.11
C GLN A 38 6.72 12.11 2.17
N GLU A 39 5.51 12.53 1.81
CA GLU A 39 4.32 11.65 1.76
C GLU A 39 4.50 10.56 0.70
N TYR A 40 5.15 10.90 -0.43
CA TYR A 40 5.50 9.92 -1.44
C TYR A 40 6.38 8.82 -0.84
N ALA A 41 7.44 9.20 -0.11
CA ALA A 41 8.36 8.27 0.55
C ALA A 41 7.63 7.35 1.55
N GLU A 42 6.74 7.91 2.37
CA GLU A 42 5.96 7.13 3.33
C GLU A 42 5.06 6.10 2.64
N HIS A 43 4.33 6.50 1.59
CA HIS A 43 3.52 5.57 0.81
C HIS A 43 4.36 4.49 0.13
N THR A 44 5.54 4.87 -0.37
CA THR A 44 6.47 3.91 -0.97
C THR A 44 6.93 2.87 0.04
N ASP A 45 7.25 3.27 1.25
CA ASP A 45 7.72 2.36 2.29
C ASP A 45 6.60 1.45 2.77
N ARG A 46 5.36 1.95 2.91
CA ARG A 46 4.19 1.09 3.20
C ARG A 46 3.97 0.04 2.12
N ILE A 47 4.12 0.40 0.84
CA ILE A 47 4.02 -0.55 -0.28
C ILE A 47 5.08 -1.67 -0.16
N LYS A 48 6.32 -1.32 0.19
CA LYS A 48 7.40 -2.31 0.39
C LYS A 48 7.13 -3.22 1.58
N GLU A 49 6.57 -2.69 2.68
CA GLU A 49 6.17 -3.51 3.84
C GLU A 49 5.09 -4.53 3.49
N LEU A 50 4.19 -4.20 2.55
CA LEU A 50 3.12 -5.09 2.10
C LEU A 50 3.59 -6.14 1.09
N LYS A 51 4.69 -5.89 0.36
CA LYS A 51 5.29 -6.82 -0.60
C LYS A 51 5.41 -8.27 -0.09
N PRO A 52 6.02 -8.56 1.08
CA PRO A 52 6.13 -9.93 1.58
C PRO A 52 4.77 -10.59 1.83
N PHE A 53 3.76 -9.84 2.28
CA PHE A 53 2.40 -10.36 2.47
C PHE A 53 1.73 -10.69 1.13
N LEU A 54 1.85 -9.79 0.15
CA LEU A 54 1.30 -10.01 -1.19
C LEU A 54 1.96 -11.23 -1.86
N LYS A 55 3.27 -11.38 -1.70
CA LYS A 55 4.02 -12.54 -2.20
C LYS A 55 3.66 -13.84 -1.47
N ALA A 56 3.62 -13.83 -0.13
CA ALA A 56 3.28 -15.01 0.67
C ALA A 56 1.85 -15.51 0.42
N HIS A 57 0.98 -14.64 -0.09
CA HIS A 57 -0.40 -14.97 -0.42
C HIS A 57 -0.63 -15.24 -1.92
N GLY A 58 0.42 -15.20 -2.75
CA GLY A 58 0.32 -15.44 -4.20
C GLY A 58 -0.44 -14.34 -4.95
N ILE A 59 -0.63 -13.17 -4.34
CA ILE A 59 -1.38 -12.06 -4.95
C ILE A 59 -0.58 -11.47 -6.12
N LEU A 60 0.74 -11.36 -5.98
CA LEU A 60 1.60 -10.86 -7.06
C LEU A 60 1.65 -11.80 -8.28
N ASP A 61 1.32 -13.08 -8.12
CA ASP A 61 1.30 -14.06 -9.22
C ASP A 61 0.03 -13.97 -10.08
N VAL A 62 -1.06 -13.40 -9.54
CA VAL A 62 -2.37 -13.32 -10.23
C VAL A 62 -2.78 -11.89 -10.59
N MET A 63 -2.08 -10.89 -10.06
CA MET A 63 -2.41 -9.48 -10.22
C MET A 63 -1.46 -8.80 -11.19
N ASP A 64 -2.03 -8.02 -12.11
CA ASP A 64 -1.27 -7.21 -13.05
C ASP A 64 -1.11 -5.78 -12.50
N ILE A 65 0.14 -5.29 -12.44
CA ILE A 65 0.47 -3.97 -11.92
C ILE A 65 0.67 -3.00 -13.09
N LYS A 66 -0.31 -2.13 -13.32
CA LYS A 66 -0.29 -1.17 -14.42
C LYS A 66 0.62 0.05 -14.17
N ASN A 67 0.85 0.41 -12.91
CA ASN A 67 1.72 1.52 -12.58
C ASN A 67 3.20 1.06 -12.62
N PRO A 68 4.02 1.61 -13.53
CA PRO A 68 5.42 1.20 -13.68
C PRO A 68 6.28 1.53 -12.46
N GLU A 69 5.98 2.60 -11.72
CA GLU A 69 6.70 2.93 -10.48
C GLU A 69 6.44 1.87 -9.40
N VAL A 70 5.18 1.44 -9.25
CA VAL A 70 4.80 0.40 -8.29
C VAL A 70 5.39 -0.96 -8.70
N ALA A 71 5.39 -1.28 -9.99
CA ALA A 71 6.05 -2.48 -10.50
C ALA A 71 7.55 -2.46 -10.18
N ALA A 72 8.24 -1.34 -10.40
CA ALA A 72 9.65 -1.18 -10.07
C ALA A 72 9.92 -1.34 -8.57
N LEU A 73 9.06 -0.81 -7.69
CA LEU A 73 9.17 -0.97 -6.24
C LEU A 73 9.00 -2.42 -5.78
N LEU A 74 8.13 -3.16 -6.47
CA LEU A 74 7.85 -4.55 -6.16
C LEU A 74 8.79 -5.53 -6.89
N GLY A 75 9.51 -5.07 -7.91
CA GLY A 75 10.44 -5.87 -8.71
C GLY A 75 9.73 -6.96 -9.51
N VAL A 76 8.57 -6.62 -10.09
CA VAL A 76 7.74 -7.49 -10.94
C VAL A 76 7.59 -6.91 -12.34
#